data_AF-A0A950ND03-F1
#
_entry.id   AF-A0A950ND03-F1
#
_cell.length_a   1.000
_cell.length_b   1.000
_cell.length_c   1.000
_cell.angle_alpha   90.00
_cell.angle_beta   90.00
_cell.angle_gamma   90.00
#
_symmetry.space_group_name_H-M   'P 1'
#
loop_
_entity.id
_entity.type
_entity.pdbx_description
1 polymer ?
#
loop_
_entity_poly.entity_id
_entity_poly.type
_entity_poly.pdbx_seq_one_letter_code
_entity_poly.pdbx_strand_id
1 'polypeptide(L)'
;MRRVLPAIILALSATTAALGQAAPRVPLDDFEKAPEGWKYVGGEEFPGAKGGWTADAAVAHGGKASFRLEADFSGGGAYVGTWKELASLKGRDVGEIRFWAKTSGVTKLGVRLLDSSDQIHQAAVDLRATPDWQEVALKIASLAGGEHWGGANDGKWHGPLKGFGLNVGKNALAAGQAKGTLWIDDVEAVPGPVVDGMPTIHAAVITPSTCRPGWGARITYRWEAEPLGRDYAVFVHYQGTKGTVMQGDHGPSVPTSVWSGKIEYTKVVVIPEDLPDGEYRIVMGLWENATGTRHALKTTAGVTPLEGNAYQIGVIKVDSKAPLPVLPKPTLKLDDYKLAWSDEFNDLSVSAHGPGTRWIAHTPYNGDFGDAGFADPKPGFPFTVDKGILRIEASKGPDGRWRGGLLSSVDAKGQGFSQKFGYFEMRAKFPRSLGMWPAFWLMGVEGIHNKKIANIEIDVVEQYGSMPNTLMATLHTWGPGDKHWGEGDGFFVPGMADDFHTYGAMVDEKDITIYYDGVELWRQKTLPEAKVPLYIMVDLAMGGGWPIDKAISPSYMYVDYVRAYAKK
;
A
#
# COMPACT_ATOMS: atom_id res chain seq x y z
N MET A 1 35.45 -36.68 -67.84
CA MET A 1 34.43 -37.52 -67.18
C MET A 1 35.10 -38.47 -66.20
N ARG A 2 35.29 -38.06 -64.95
CA ARG A 2 35.84 -38.89 -63.86
C ARG A 2 35.36 -38.35 -62.50
N ARG A 3 35.06 -39.30 -61.60
CA ARG A 3 34.74 -39.21 -60.17
C ARG A 3 35.82 -38.49 -59.35
N VAL A 4 35.45 -37.78 -58.27
CA VAL A 4 36.22 -37.60 -57.00
C VAL A 4 35.23 -37.17 -55.89
N LEU A 5 34.86 -38.06 -54.94
CA LEU A 5 35.23 -38.13 -53.50
C LEU A 5 35.03 -36.86 -52.63
N PRO A 6 34.42 -36.98 -51.42
CA PRO A 6 34.34 -35.90 -50.44
C PRO A 6 35.65 -35.83 -49.62
N ALA A 7 36.23 -34.63 -49.53
CA ALA A 7 37.37 -34.37 -48.66
C ALA A 7 36.87 -34.02 -47.24
N ILE A 8 37.25 -34.88 -46.30
CA ILE A 8 37.19 -34.67 -44.87
C ILE A 8 38.16 -33.52 -44.52
N ILE A 9 37.64 -32.41 -43.98
CA ILE A 9 38.48 -31.41 -43.30
C ILE A 9 38.34 -31.66 -41.80
N LEU A 10 39.40 -32.24 -41.24
CA LEU A 10 39.67 -32.33 -39.81
C LEU A 10 39.96 -30.90 -39.32
N ALA A 11 39.00 -30.28 -38.61
CA ALA A 11 39.28 -29.08 -37.83
C ALA A 11 39.70 -29.51 -36.42
N LEU A 12 40.98 -29.38 -36.11
CA LEU A 12 41.49 -29.42 -34.74
C LEU A 12 40.78 -28.31 -33.94
N SER A 13 39.84 -28.69 -33.07
CA SER A 13 39.40 -27.82 -31.98
C SER A 13 40.33 -28.08 -30.80
N ALA A 14 41.26 -27.16 -30.60
CA ALA A 14 41.98 -27.04 -29.35
C ALA A 14 40.95 -26.81 -28.24
N THR A 15 40.83 -27.76 -27.31
CA THR A 15 40.13 -27.56 -26.04
C THR A 15 40.95 -26.58 -25.21
N THR A 16 40.76 -25.29 -25.42
CA THR A 16 40.99 -24.30 -24.37
C THR A 16 39.87 -24.51 -23.36
N ALA A 17 40.18 -25.11 -22.22
CA ALA A 17 39.33 -25.04 -21.05
C ALA A 17 39.10 -23.55 -20.78
N ALA A 18 37.88 -23.08 -21.02
CA ALA A 18 37.47 -21.76 -20.59
C ALA A 18 37.61 -21.73 -19.06
N LEU A 19 38.60 -20.99 -18.57
CA LEU A 19 38.64 -20.57 -17.18
C LEU A 19 37.33 -19.83 -16.92
N GLY A 20 36.42 -20.48 -16.19
CA GLY A 20 35.11 -19.93 -15.85
C GLY A 20 35.32 -18.56 -15.21
N GLN A 21 34.79 -17.52 -15.85
CA GLN A 21 34.78 -16.17 -15.30
C GLN A 21 33.94 -16.23 -14.02
N ALA A 22 34.53 -15.84 -12.88
CA ALA A 22 33.81 -15.79 -11.61
C ALA A 22 32.56 -14.93 -11.75
N ALA A 23 31.45 -15.35 -11.13
CA ALA A 23 30.19 -14.60 -11.18
C ALA A 23 30.43 -13.14 -10.72
N PRO A 24 29.84 -12.15 -11.41
CA PRO A 24 30.06 -10.75 -11.11
C PRO A 24 29.61 -10.44 -9.68
N ARG A 25 30.50 -9.82 -8.90
CA ARG A 25 30.23 -9.36 -7.55
C ARG A 25 29.51 -8.02 -7.58
N VAL A 26 28.54 -7.83 -6.68
CA VAL A 26 27.80 -6.58 -6.53
C VAL A 26 28.21 -5.93 -5.21
N PRO A 27 28.82 -4.74 -5.23
CA PRO A 27 29.14 -4.00 -4.02
C PRO A 27 27.87 -3.67 -3.23
N LEU A 28 27.87 -4.03 -1.95
CA LEU A 28 26.81 -3.70 -1.00
C LEU A 28 27.20 -2.53 -0.10
N ASP A 29 28.48 -2.44 0.27
CA ASP A 29 29.07 -1.33 1.00
C ASP A 29 30.60 -1.40 0.93
N ASP A 30 31.26 -0.31 0.60
CA ASP A 30 32.72 -0.14 0.71
C ASP A 30 33.11 0.73 1.91
N PHE A 31 32.13 1.21 2.69
CA PHE A 31 32.31 2.09 3.86
C PHE A 31 33.09 3.38 3.63
N GLU A 32 33.26 3.81 2.39
CA GLU A 32 33.84 5.11 2.04
C GLU A 32 32.86 6.28 2.29
N LYS A 33 31.59 5.93 2.55
CA LYS A 33 30.50 6.85 2.90
C LYS A 33 29.79 6.36 4.15
N ALA A 34 28.81 7.14 4.62
CA ALA A 34 27.94 6.69 5.70
C ALA A 34 27.27 5.35 5.31
N PRO A 35 27.31 4.33 6.19
CA PRO A 35 26.87 2.97 5.89
C PRO A 35 25.35 2.93 5.69
N GLU A 36 24.91 2.94 4.43
CA GLU A 36 23.49 3.00 4.12
C GLU A 36 22.81 1.64 4.38
N GLY A 37 21.72 1.66 5.14
CA GLY A 37 20.91 0.47 5.43
C GLY A 37 21.48 -0.47 6.51
N TRP A 38 22.56 -0.09 7.22
CA TRP A 38 23.09 -0.84 8.35
C TRP A 38 22.51 -0.37 9.69
N LYS A 39 22.29 -1.31 10.62
CA LYS A 39 21.78 -1.06 11.97
C LYS A 39 22.64 -1.78 13.00
N TYR A 40 22.94 -1.12 14.11
CA TYR A 40 23.54 -1.78 15.28
C TYR A 40 22.50 -2.64 16.00
N VAL A 41 22.93 -3.79 16.52
CA VAL A 41 22.11 -4.69 17.34
C VAL A 41 22.82 -4.89 18.68
N GLY A 42 22.21 -4.41 19.76
CA GLY A 42 22.82 -4.42 21.09
C GLY A 42 22.67 -5.73 21.85
N GLY A 43 21.84 -6.66 21.36
CA GLY A 43 21.51 -7.90 22.08
C GLY A 43 20.67 -7.59 23.31
N GLU A 44 19.70 -6.70 23.14
CA GLU A 44 18.89 -6.07 24.19
C GLU A 44 18.14 -7.09 25.06
N GLU A 45 17.91 -8.30 24.56
CA GLU A 45 17.32 -9.42 25.30
C GLU A 45 18.24 -9.96 26.40
N PHE A 46 19.55 -9.70 26.30
CA PHE A 46 20.58 -10.14 27.23
C PHE A 46 21.33 -8.93 27.79
N PRO A 47 20.84 -8.32 28.89
CA PRO A 47 21.40 -7.08 29.39
C PRO A 47 22.86 -7.22 29.85
N GLY A 48 23.63 -6.15 29.66
CA GLY A 48 24.99 -6.01 30.20
C GLY A 48 26.11 -5.94 29.16
N ALA A 49 25.84 -6.32 27.91
CA ALA A 49 26.79 -6.08 26.82
C ALA A 49 26.92 -4.58 26.55
N LYS A 50 28.14 -4.14 26.26
CA LYS A 50 28.44 -2.79 25.76
C LYS A 50 29.12 -2.92 24.41
N GLY A 51 28.91 -1.93 23.55
CA GLY A 51 29.51 -1.93 22.23
C GLY A 51 29.17 -0.69 21.44
N GLY A 52 29.71 -0.65 20.23
CA GLY A 52 29.52 0.44 19.29
C GLY A 52 29.69 -0.05 17.86
N TRP A 53 28.98 0.61 16.96
CA TRP A 53 29.09 0.40 15.52
C TRP A 53 29.43 1.78 14.92
N THR A 54 30.70 1.95 14.53
CA THR A 54 31.20 3.22 13.96
C THR A 54 32.19 3.00 12.81
N ALA A 55 32.24 3.94 11.87
CA ALA A 55 33.29 3.97 10.84
C ALA A 55 34.67 4.27 11.48
N ASP A 56 35.72 3.66 10.94
CA ASP A 56 37.10 3.79 11.38
C ASP A 56 38.01 4.09 10.18
N ALA A 57 38.49 5.32 10.10
CA ALA A 57 39.39 5.77 9.03
C ALA A 57 40.87 5.42 9.27
N ALA A 58 41.21 4.86 10.44
CA ALA A 58 42.58 4.46 10.77
C ALA A 58 42.88 3.01 10.37
N VAL A 59 41.83 2.20 10.19
CA VAL A 59 41.92 0.79 9.84
C VAL A 59 41.02 0.56 8.64
N ALA A 60 41.60 0.24 7.48
CA ALA A 60 40.88 -0.05 6.26
C ALA A 60 41.56 -1.20 5.50
N HIS A 61 40.80 -1.94 4.70
CA HIS A 61 41.32 -2.90 3.74
C HIS A 61 41.38 -2.26 2.35
N GLY A 62 40.23 -1.81 1.86
CA GLY A 62 40.07 -0.98 0.68
C GLY A 62 39.96 0.50 1.04
N GLY A 63 40.21 1.39 0.09
CA GLY A 63 39.90 2.81 0.26
C GLY A 63 40.54 3.50 1.47
N LYS A 64 39.71 4.20 2.25
CA LYS A 64 40.09 5.10 3.36
C LYS A 64 39.43 4.75 4.69
N ALA A 65 38.38 3.92 4.73
CA ALA A 65 37.71 3.59 5.97
C ALA A 65 37.15 2.16 5.95
N SER A 66 37.06 1.56 7.13
CA SER A 66 36.26 0.34 7.35
C SER A 66 35.23 0.59 8.45
N PHE A 67 34.42 -0.41 8.74
CA PHE A 67 33.44 -0.32 9.82
C PHE A 67 33.80 -1.19 11.01
N ARG A 68 33.75 -0.60 12.21
CA ARG A 68 34.21 -1.17 13.47
C ARG A 68 33.04 -1.53 14.38
N LEU A 69 32.96 -2.81 14.74
CA LEU A 69 32.08 -3.34 15.80
C LEU A 69 32.92 -3.61 17.05
N GLU A 70 32.61 -2.89 18.12
CA GLU A 70 33.20 -3.13 19.44
C GLU A 70 32.26 -3.97 20.31
N ALA A 71 32.82 -4.98 20.97
CA ALA A 71 32.11 -5.84 21.91
C ALA A 71 32.80 -5.83 23.28
N ASP A 72 32.04 -5.59 24.34
CA ASP A 72 32.49 -5.64 25.73
C ASP A 72 31.42 -6.34 26.59
N PHE A 73 31.74 -7.57 27.03
CA PHE A 73 30.88 -8.42 27.84
C PHE A 73 31.27 -8.43 29.32
N SER A 74 32.11 -7.48 29.76
CA SER A 74 32.51 -7.38 31.18
C SER A 74 31.32 -7.15 32.12
N GLY A 75 30.26 -6.50 31.62
CA GLY A 75 29.01 -6.24 32.36
C GLY A 75 27.93 -7.30 32.19
N GLY A 76 28.17 -8.38 31.42
CA GLY A 76 27.15 -9.37 31.05
C GLY A 76 26.82 -9.34 29.55
N GLY A 77 25.60 -9.76 29.22
CA GLY A 77 25.11 -9.92 27.85
C GLY A 77 25.66 -11.12 27.08
N ALA A 78 25.06 -11.37 25.91
CA ALA A 78 25.33 -12.57 25.10
C ALA A 78 26.04 -12.25 23.78
N TYR A 79 25.67 -11.15 23.11
CA TYR A 79 26.24 -10.76 21.83
C TYR A 79 26.05 -9.26 21.56
N VAL A 80 26.81 -8.72 20.63
CA VAL A 80 26.52 -7.48 19.90
C VAL A 80 26.62 -7.76 18.41
N GLY A 81 26.01 -6.95 17.57
CA GLY A 81 26.01 -7.21 16.14
C GLY A 81 25.66 -6.01 15.27
N THR A 82 25.59 -6.29 13.98
CA THR A 82 25.15 -5.38 12.95
C THR A 82 24.23 -6.10 11.97
N TRP A 83 23.29 -5.39 11.38
CA TRP A 83 22.29 -5.91 10.45
C TRP A 83 22.21 -5.04 9.19
N LYS A 84 22.18 -5.67 8.01
CA LYS A 84 21.89 -5.00 6.73
C LYS A 84 20.68 -5.62 6.05
N GLU A 85 19.73 -4.77 5.67
CA GLU A 85 18.65 -5.16 4.77
C GLU A 85 19.13 -5.10 3.31
N LEU A 86 18.77 -6.08 2.50
CA LEU A 86 19.21 -6.21 1.10
C LEU A 86 18.14 -5.78 0.10
N ALA A 87 17.43 -4.69 0.40
CA ALA A 87 16.41 -4.15 -0.49
C ALA A 87 16.98 -3.79 -1.88
N SER A 88 18.27 -3.44 -1.98
CA SER A 88 18.97 -3.16 -3.24
C SER A 88 19.16 -4.40 -4.14
N LEU A 89 19.04 -5.61 -3.58
CA LEU A 89 19.16 -6.88 -4.30
C LEU A 89 17.81 -7.61 -4.46
N LYS A 90 16.71 -6.91 -4.17
CA LYS A 90 15.36 -7.46 -4.26
C LYS A 90 15.15 -8.21 -5.57
N GLY A 91 14.73 -9.47 -5.45
CA GLY A 91 14.36 -10.30 -6.58
C GLY A 91 15.48 -11.08 -7.27
N ARG A 92 16.69 -11.05 -6.71
CA ARG A 92 17.76 -11.98 -7.09
C ARG A 92 18.01 -12.95 -5.96
N ASP A 93 18.32 -14.20 -6.33
CA ASP A 93 18.91 -15.09 -5.35
C ASP A 93 20.29 -14.55 -4.94
N VAL A 94 20.76 -14.88 -3.74
CA VAL A 94 22.10 -14.51 -3.27
C VAL A 94 22.75 -15.80 -2.81
N GLY A 95 23.72 -16.28 -3.57
CA GLY A 95 24.41 -17.52 -3.25
C GLY A 95 25.46 -17.32 -2.16
N GLU A 96 26.12 -16.15 -2.16
CA GLU A 96 27.19 -15.83 -1.22
C GLU A 96 27.19 -14.34 -0.84
N ILE A 97 27.54 -14.04 0.42
CA ILE A 97 28.01 -12.72 0.86
C ILE A 97 29.50 -12.81 1.14
N ARG A 98 30.26 -11.83 0.68
CA ARG A 98 31.70 -11.72 0.87
C ARG A 98 32.04 -10.40 1.51
N PHE A 99 33.05 -10.40 2.37
CA PHE A 99 33.58 -9.19 2.98
C PHE A 99 34.99 -9.45 3.49
N TRP A 100 35.78 -8.40 3.66
CA TRP A 100 37.04 -8.47 4.37
C TRP A 100 36.80 -8.25 5.86
N ALA A 101 37.45 -9.05 6.68
CA ALA A 101 37.37 -8.98 8.13
C ALA A 101 38.77 -8.86 8.75
N LYS A 102 38.91 -7.99 9.74
CA LYS A 102 40.07 -7.93 10.63
C LYS A 102 39.56 -7.97 12.07
N THR A 103 40.28 -8.64 12.95
CA THR A 103 39.81 -8.83 14.33
C THR A 103 40.89 -8.59 15.36
N SER A 104 40.44 -8.23 16.56
CA SER A 104 41.24 -8.24 17.78
C SER A 104 40.43 -8.94 18.87
N GLY A 105 40.93 -10.08 19.36
CA GLY A 105 40.27 -10.85 20.43
C GLY A 105 39.02 -11.64 20.00
N VAL A 106 38.62 -11.63 18.73
CA VAL A 106 37.47 -12.38 18.18
C VAL A 106 37.97 -13.58 17.37
N THR A 107 37.38 -14.75 17.58
CA THR A 107 37.80 -16.03 16.96
C THR A 107 36.77 -16.63 16.01
N LYS A 108 35.51 -16.20 16.09
CA LYS A 108 34.41 -16.63 15.22
C LYS A 108 33.38 -15.52 15.06
N LEU A 109 32.53 -15.62 14.05
CA LEU A 109 31.39 -14.74 13.84
C LEU A 109 30.10 -15.53 13.93
N GLY A 110 29.11 -14.99 14.63
CA GLY A 110 27.72 -15.40 14.45
C GLY A 110 27.19 -14.76 13.17
N VAL A 111 26.44 -15.52 12.38
CA VAL A 111 25.82 -15.06 11.14
C VAL A 111 24.33 -15.31 11.24
N ARG A 112 23.52 -14.30 10.93
CA ARG A 112 22.07 -14.41 10.79
C ARG A 112 21.66 -14.10 9.36
N LEU A 113 20.77 -14.91 8.80
CA LEU A 113 20.28 -14.77 7.43
C LEU A 113 18.74 -14.71 7.46
N LEU A 114 18.12 -13.69 6.87
CA LEU A 114 16.67 -13.57 6.73
C LEU A 114 16.25 -14.04 5.33
N ASP A 115 15.43 -15.08 5.26
CA ASP A 115 14.89 -15.60 3.99
C ASP A 115 13.55 -14.93 3.60
N SER A 116 13.00 -15.29 2.44
CA SER A 116 11.78 -14.68 1.92
C SER A 116 10.50 -15.04 2.68
N SER A 117 10.55 -16.07 3.53
CA SER A 117 9.45 -16.45 4.41
C SER A 117 9.45 -15.68 5.72
N ASP A 118 10.40 -14.75 5.91
CA ASP A 118 10.71 -14.08 7.17
C ASP A 118 11.33 -14.99 8.25
N GLN A 119 11.89 -16.12 7.84
CA GLN A 119 12.63 -17.01 8.74
C GLN A 119 14.08 -16.54 8.85
N ILE A 120 14.56 -16.45 10.09
CA ILE A 120 15.97 -16.24 10.40
C ILE A 120 16.65 -17.60 10.53
N HIS A 121 17.78 -17.77 9.85
CA HIS A 121 18.73 -18.85 10.09
C HIS A 121 19.96 -18.30 10.80
N GLN A 122 20.43 -19.00 11.83
CA GLN A 122 21.63 -18.65 12.57
C GLN A 122 22.68 -19.75 12.47
N ALA A 123 23.91 -19.32 12.20
CA ALA A 123 25.09 -20.17 12.13
C ALA A 123 26.31 -19.44 12.71
N ALA A 124 27.44 -20.15 12.82
CA ALA A 124 28.72 -19.58 13.19
C ALA A 124 29.78 -19.89 12.15
N VAL A 125 30.71 -18.96 11.93
CA VAL A 125 31.84 -19.09 11.03
C VAL A 125 33.13 -18.84 11.81
N ASP A 126 34.02 -19.82 11.82
CA ASP A 126 35.34 -19.65 12.45
C ASP A 126 36.22 -18.73 11.60
N LEU A 127 36.97 -17.87 12.29
CA LEU A 127 37.93 -16.96 11.66
C LEU A 127 39.35 -17.55 11.77
N ARG A 128 40.18 -17.29 10.76
CA ARG A 128 41.59 -17.62 10.85
C ARG A 128 42.25 -16.76 11.91
N ALA A 129 43.11 -17.37 12.72
CA ALA A 129 43.93 -16.64 13.69
C ALA A 129 45.02 -15.86 12.96
N THR A 130 44.72 -14.60 12.61
CA THR A 130 45.65 -13.68 11.95
C THR A 130 45.40 -12.25 12.45
N PRO A 131 46.46 -11.43 12.61
CA PRO A 131 46.31 -9.99 12.87
C PRO A 131 45.96 -9.18 11.60
N ASP A 132 46.07 -9.81 10.43
CA ASP A 132 45.81 -9.20 9.14
C ASP A 132 44.37 -9.40 8.67
N TRP A 133 44.00 -8.66 7.63
CA TRP A 133 42.71 -8.82 6.97
C TRP A 133 42.56 -10.21 6.34
N GLN A 134 41.35 -10.76 6.40
CA GLN A 134 40.97 -12.01 5.75
C GLN A 134 39.64 -11.86 5.01
N GLU A 135 39.56 -12.35 3.78
CA GLU A 135 38.29 -12.47 3.08
C GLU A 135 37.46 -13.58 3.74
N VAL A 136 36.21 -13.26 4.10
CA VAL A 136 35.21 -14.18 4.63
C VAL A 136 34.13 -14.35 3.56
N ALA A 137 33.82 -15.60 3.22
CA ALA A 137 32.77 -15.94 2.28
C ALA A 137 31.67 -16.74 2.98
N LEU A 138 30.49 -16.13 3.08
CA LEU A 138 29.29 -16.70 3.67
C LEU A 138 28.47 -17.36 2.57
N LYS A 139 28.59 -18.68 2.44
CA LYS A 139 27.77 -19.46 1.50
C LYS A 139 26.39 -19.71 2.10
N ILE A 140 25.36 -19.09 1.53
CA ILE A 140 24.01 -19.09 2.10
C ILE A 140 23.48 -20.51 2.28
N ALA A 141 23.60 -21.35 1.24
CA ALA A 141 23.16 -22.75 1.28
C ALA A 141 23.87 -23.60 2.35
N SER A 142 25.05 -23.20 2.81
CA SER A 142 25.81 -23.93 3.84
C SER A 142 25.52 -23.44 5.26
N LEU A 143 24.93 -22.26 5.40
CA LEU A 143 24.61 -21.62 6.68
C LEU A 143 23.12 -21.76 7.04
N ALA A 144 22.27 -22.00 6.04
CA ALA A 144 20.84 -22.21 6.24
C ALA A 144 20.54 -23.60 6.85
N GLY A 145 19.46 -23.65 7.62
CA GLY A 145 18.89 -24.87 8.20
C GLY A 145 19.44 -25.33 9.56
N GLY A 146 20.30 -24.53 10.19
CA GLY A 146 20.72 -24.68 11.59
C GLY A 146 19.67 -24.19 12.58
N GLU A 147 20.09 -23.44 13.60
CA GLU A 147 19.17 -22.76 14.52
C GLU A 147 18.30 -21.76 13.73
N HIS A 148 16.98 -21.78 13.92
CA HIS A 148 16.06 -20.94 13.15
C HIS A 148 14.86 -20.47 13.97
N TRP A 149 14.30 -19.33 13.60
CA TRP A 149 13.07 -18.76 14.18
C TRP A 149 12.43 -17.74 13.25
N GLY A 150 11.17 -17.37 13.51
CA GLY A 150 10.41 -16.45 12.67
C GLY A 150 9.96 -17.08 11.36
N GLY A 151 9.07 -16.39 10.64
CA GLY A 151 8.60 -16.82 9.32
C GLY A 151 8.01 -18.23 9.28
N ALA A 152 8.34 -18.98 8.23
CA ALA A 152 7.90 -20.38 8.06
C ALA A 152 8.32 -21.29 9.23
N ASN A 153 9.44 -20.96 9.87
CA ASN A 153 9.99 -21.67 11.03
C ASN A 153 10.11 -23.20 10.87
N ASP A 154 10.48 -23.67 9.67
CA ASP A 154 10.59 -25.09 9.29
C ASP A 154 12.06 -25.54 9.06
N GLY A 155 13.02 -24.63 9.24
CA GLY A 155 14.44 -24.90 9.04
C GLY A 155 14.85 -25.12 7.58
N LYS A 156 13.93 -24.92 6.62
CA LYS A 156 14.27 -24.97 5.20
C LYS A 156 14.57 -23.57 4.69
N TRP A 157 15.54 -23.45 3.78
CA TRP A 157 15.84 -22.17 3.16
C TRP A 157 14.74 -21.79 2.15
N HIS A 158 14.08 -20.65 2.37
CA HIS A 158 13.10 -20.08 1.44
C HIS A 158 13.67 -18.83 0.78
N GLY A 159 14.75 -18.97 0.00
CA GLY A 159 15.35 -17.82 -0.72
C GLY A 159 14.33 -17.01 -1.54
N PRO A 160 14.64 -15.75 -1.92
CA PRO A 160 15.94 -15.10 -1.80
C PRO A 160 16.25 -14.52 -0.42
N LEU A 161 17.53 -14.21 -0.17
CA LEU A 161 18.02 -13.54 1.04
C LEU A 161 17.49 -12.09 1.11
N LYS A 162 16.72 -11.75 2.15
CA LYS A 162 16.19 -10.38 2.40
C LYS A 162 17.14 -9.51 3.22
N GLY A 163 17.99 -10.11 4.03
CA GLY A 163 18.88 -9.40 4.94
C GLY A 163 19.86 -10.34 5.62
N PHE A 164 20.95 -9.79 6.14
CA PHE A 164 21.90 -10.57 6.94
C PHE A 164 22.46 -9.75 8.10
N GLY A 165 22.94 -10.45 9.11
CA GLY A 165 23.61 -9.86 10.26
C GLY A 165 24.89 -10.59 10.62
N LEU A 166 25.83 -9.83 11.18
CA LEU A 166 27.09 -10.31 11.73
C LEU A 166 27.13 -10.00 13.23
N ASN A 167 27.39 -11.01 14.04
CA ASN A 167 27.38 -10.91 15.49
C ASN A 167 28.72 -11.36 16.09
N VAL A 168 29.17 -10.63 17.10
CA VAL A 168 30.23 -11.08 18.00
C VAL A 168 29.56 -11.54 19.28
N GLY A 169 29.59 -12.85 19.54
CA GLY A 169 29.08 -13.44 20.77
C GLY A 169 30.13 -13.44 21.88
N LYS A 170 29.69 -13.55 23.15
CA LYS A 170 30.61 -13.74 24.28
C LYS A 170 31.48 -14.98 24.13
N ASN A 171 30.92 -16.06 23.59
CA ASN A 171 31.62 -17.31 23.27
C ASN A 171 32.47 -17.24 21.99
N ALA A 172 32.47 -16.08 21.31
CA ALA A 172 33.27 -15.84 20.13
C ALA A 172 34.60 -15.14 20.45
N LEU A 173 34.82 -14.75 21.70
CA LEU A 173 36.09 -14.15 22.12
C LEU A 173 37.16 -15.20 22.40
N ALA A 174 38.42 -14.82 22.23
CA ALA A 174 39.55 -15.65 22.63
C ALA A 174 39.49 -15.94 24.14
N ALA A 175 40.04 -17.08 24.55
CA ALA A 175 39.99 -17.50 25.96
C ALA A 175 40.55 -16.41 26.89
N GLY A 176 39.77 -16.06 27.93
CA GLY A 176 40.14 -15.04 28.92
C GLY A 176 39.87 -13.58 28.49
N GLN A 177 39.41 -13.34 27.26
CA GLN A 177 39.00 -12.01 26.80
C GLN A 177 37.53 -11.73 27.14
N ALA A 178 37.26 -10.54 27.66
CA ALA A 178 35.89 -10.02 27.82
C ALA A 178 35.54 -8.98 26.75
N LYS A 179 36.52 -8.57 25.94
CA LYS A 179 36.37 -7.55 24.89
C LYS A 179 36.90 -8.08 23.56
N GLY A 180 36.28 -7.63 22.48
CA GLY A 180 36.71 -7.94 21.13
C GLY A 180 36.37 -6.80 20.18
N THR A 181 37.08 -6.75 19.06
CA THR A 181 36.79 -5.81 17.98
C THR A 181 36.79 -6.56 16.65
N LEU A 182 35.78 -6.28 15.83
CA LEU A 182 35.68 -6.71 14.46
C LEU A 182 35.67 -5.47 13.57
N TRP A 183 36.55 -5.43 12.59
CA TRP A 183 36.45 -4.52 11.46
C TRP A 183 35.95 -5.30 10.25
N ILE A 184 35.00 -4.74 9.51
CA ILE A 184 34.58 -5.26 8.21
C ILE A 184 34.73 -4.20 7.13
N ASP A 185 35.05 -4.66 5.93
CA ASP A 185 35.26 -3.81 4.77
C ASP A 185 34.88 -4.53 3.47
N ASP A 186 34.68 -3.78 2.38
CA ASP A 186 34.41 -4.28 1.03
C ASP A 186 33.34 -5.39 1.01
N VAL A 187 32.13 -5.07 1.47
CA VAL A 187 31.01 -6.01 1.53
C VAL A 187 30.38 -6.15 0.16
N GLU A 188 30.36 -7.38 -0.36
CA GLU A 188 29.89 -7.72 -1.69
C GLU A 188 28.90 -8.88 -1.63
N ALA A 189 27.93 -8.90 -2.54
CA ALA A 189 27.09 -10.06 -2.80
C ALA A 189 27.51 -10.75 -4.10
N VAL A 190 27.31 -12.07 -4.15
CA VAL A 190 27.34 -12.84 -5.40
C VAL A 190 25.90 -13.22 -5.74
N PRO A 191 25.22 -12.45 -6.62
CA PRO A 191 23.85 -12.74 -7.01
C PRO A 191 23.77 -14.06 -7.79
N GLY A 192 22.74 -14.84 -7.49
CA GLY A 192 22.28 -15.96 -8.30
C GLY A 192 21.32 -15.50 -9.41
N PRO A 193 20.58 -16.44 -10.04
CA PRO A 193 19.59 -16.11 -11.06
C PRO A 193 18.49 -15.21 -10.49
N VAL A 194 17.79 -14.50 -11.38
CA VAL A 194 16.54 -13.80 -11.01
C VAL A 194 15.56 -14.85 -10.52
N VAL A 195 14.97 -14.63 -9.34
CA VAL A 195 13.94 -15.53 -8.83
C VAL A 195 12.66 -15.16 -9.56
N ASP A 196 12.28 -15.93 -10.57
CA ASP A 196 11.06 -15.71 -11.35
C ASP A 196 10.11 -16.89 -11.08
N GLY A 197 9.61 -16.94 -9.85
CA GLY A 197 8.74 -18.01 -9.37
C GLY A 197 7.49 -18.17 -10.24
N MET A 198 6.77 -19.27 -10.08
CA MET A 198 5.55 -19.51 -10.86
C MET A 198 4.37 -19.68 -9.88
N PRO A 199 3.85 -18.57 -9.31
CA PRO A 199 2.83 -18.65 -8.28
C PRO A 199 1.58 -19.38 -8.76
N THR A 200 0.85 -19.94 -7.80
CA THR A 200 -0.39 -20.68 -8.08
C THR A 200 -1.58 -19.75 -7.94
N ILE A 201 -2.37 -19.63 -9.00
CA ILE A 201 -3.64 -18.91 -9.00
C ILE A 201 -4.78 -19.85 -8.60
N HIS A 202 -5.69 -19.36 -7.75
CA HIS A 202 -6.89 -20.07 -7.32
C HIS A 202 -8.15 -19.45 -7.91
N ALA A 203 -9.24 -20.21 -7.91
CA ALA A 203 -10.55 -19.67 -8.24
C ALA A 203 -10.90 -18.52 -7.28
N ALA A 204 -11.51 -17.46 -7.80
CA ALA A 204 -11.92 -16.32 -6.98
C ALA A 204 -13.15 -16.67 -6.13
N VAL A 205 -13.31 -16.00 -4.99
CA VAL A 205 -14.58 -15.99 -4.26
C VAL A 205 -15.35 -14.73 -4.67
N ILE A 206 -16.60 -14.89 -5.09
CA ILE A 206 -17.40 -13.80 -5.66
C ILE A 206 -18.67 -13.65 -4.81
N THR A 207 -18.87 -12.47 -4.22
CA THR A 207 -19.99 -12.22 -3.31
C THR A 207 -20.71 -10.90 -3.62
N PRO A 208 -21.99 -10.95 -4.03
CA PRO A 208 -22.73 -12.13 -4.48
C PRO A 208 -22.22 -12.60 -5.86
N SER A 209 -22.42 -13.88 -6.20
CA SER A 209 -22.07 -14.41 -7.53
C SER A 209 -23.05 -14.00 -8.63
N THR A 210 -24.20 -13.42 -8.26
CA THR A 210 -25.19 -12.82 -9.16
C THR A 210 -25.48 -11.39 -8.73
N CYS A 211 -25.34 -10.42 -9.63
CA CYS A 211 -25.50 -8.99 -9.37
C CYS A 211 -26.40 -8.32 -10.42
N ARG A 212 -27.00 -7.19 -10.08
CA ARG A 212 -27.69 -6.32 -11.05
C ARG A 212 -26.70 -5.40 -11.78
N PRO A 213 -27.03 -4.91 -12.98
CA PRO A 213 -26.39 -3.73 -13.56
C PRO A 213 -26.51 -2.51 -12.61
N GLY A 214 -25.46 -1.70 -12.49
CA GLY A 214 -25.41 -0.53 -11.59
C GLY A 214 -25.12 -0.84 -10.12
N TRP A 215 -24.85 -2.10 -9.82
CA TRP A 215 -24.49 -2.63 -8.51
C TRP A 215 -23.12 -3.28 -8.58
N GLY A 216 -22.69 -4.02 -7.57
CA GLY A 216 -21.42 -4.70 -7.68
C GLY A 216 -21.29 -5.96 -6.85
N ALA A 217 -20.09 -6.52 -6.91
CA ALA A 217 -19.68 -7.70 -6.18
C ALA A 217 -18.34 -7.44 -5.51
N ARG A 218 -18.06 -8.22 -4.46
CA ARG A 218 -16.74 -8.39 -3.90
C ARG A 218 -16.08 -9.59 -4.55
N ILE A 219 -14.88 -9.40 -5.09
CA ILE A 219 -14.07 -10.47 -5.66
C ILE A 219 -12.83 -10.62 -4.81
N THR A 220 -12.70 -11.77 -4.17
CA THR A 220 -11.53 -12.15 -3.39
C THR A 220 -10.59 -12.99 -4.24
N TYR A 221 -9.43 -12.42 -4.54
CA TYR A 221 -8.35 -13.06 -5.29
C TYR A 221 -7.44 -13.83 -4.32
N ARG A 222 -7.01 -15.02 -4.74
CA ARG A 222 -6.28 -15.96 -3.89
C ARG A 222 -5.09 -16.55 -4.64
N TRP A 223 -3.94 -16.57 -3.97
CA TRP A 223 -2.67 -16.97 -4.53
C TRP A 223 -1.90 -17.84 -3.52
N GLU A 224 -1.25 -18.90 -4.00
CA GLU A 224 -0.06 -19.46 -3.32
C GLU A 224 1.15 -18.83 -4.00
N ALA A 225 1.77 -17.91 -3.28
CA ALA A 225 2.68 -16.94 -3.82
C ALA A 225 4.12 -17.46 -3.78
N GLU A 226 4.86 -17.14 -4.84
CA GLU A 226 6.29 -17.41 -4.98
C GLU A 226 6.99 -16.09 -5.29
N PRO A 227 8.23 -15.89 -4.81
CA PRO A 227 8.96 -14.67 -5.12
C PRO A 227 9.17 -14.52 -6.63
N LEU A 228 8.79 -13.36 -7.18
CA LEU A 228 8.75 -13.12 -8.63
C LEU A 228 9.88 -12.25 -9.18
N GLY A 229 10.81 -11.82 -8.32
CA GLY A 229 12.02 -11.15 -8.81
C GLY A 229 11.81 -9.68 -9.18
N ARG A 230 10.57 -9.30 -9.47
CA ARG A 230 10.10 -7.99 -9.90
C ARG A 230 8.61 -7.83 -9.56
N ASP A 231 8.13 -6.61 -9.67
CA ASP A 231 6.72 -6.29 -9.41
C ASP A 231 5.88 -6.38 -10.70
N TYR A 232 4.89 -7.25 -10.68
CA TYR A 232 3.87 -7.43 -11.70
C TYR A 232 2.58 -6.76 -11.25
N ALA A 233 1.81 -6.25 -12.21
CA ALA A 233 0.42 -5.89 -12.01
C ALA A 233 -0.48 -7.10 -12.28
N VAL A 234 -1.70 -7.05 -11.76
CA VAL A 234 -2.75 -8.04 -12.00
C VAL A 234 -3.69 -7.47 -13.04
N PHE A 235 -3.77 -8.10 -14.22
CA PHE A 235 -4.81 -7.76 -15.19
C PHE A 235 -6.07 -8.56 -14.85
N VAL A 236 -7.24 -7.94 -14.93
CA VAL A 236 -8.54 -8.57 -14.70
C VAL A 236 -9.53 -8.11 -15.76
N HIS A 237 -9.96 -9.03 -16.61
CA HIS A 237 -10.90 -8.79 -17.68
C HIS A 237 -12.20 -9.55 -17.42
N TYR A 238 -13.32 -8.86 -17.56
CA TYR A 238 -14.65 -9.45 -17.52
C TYR A 238 -15.09 -9.67 -18.96
N GLN A 239 -15.27 -10.93 -19.35
CA GLN A 239 -15.51 -11.31 -20.74
C GLN A 239 -16.92 -11.83 -20.95
N GLY A 240 -17.64 -11.20 -21.87
CA GLY A 240 -18.89 -11.71 -22.43
C GLY A 240 -18.63 -12.49 -23.73
N THR A 241 -19.70 -12.78 -24.48
CA THR A 241 -19.63 -13.55 -25.74
C THR A 241 -18.86 -12.85 -26.87
N LYS A 242 -18.74 -11.52 -26.81
CA LYS A 242 -18.06 -10.69 -27.82
C LYS A 242 -16.67 -10.21 -27.39
N GLY A 243 -16.14 -10.69 -26.26
CA GLY A 243 -14.86 -10.28 -25.71
C GLY A 243 -14.98 -9.51 -24.38
N THR A 244 -13.94 -8.77 -24.03
CA THR A 244 -13.86 -7.99 -22.79
C THR A 244 -14.89 -6.85 -22.80
N VAL A 245 -15.72 -6.78 -21.77
CA VAL A 245 -16.74 -5.73 -21.58
C VAL A 245 -16.37 -4.77 -20.45
N MET A 246 -15.50 -5.19 -19.54
CA MET A 246 -15.03 -4.41 -18.40
C MET A 246 -13.64 -4.90 -18.01
N GLN A 247 -12.81 -3.99 -17.46
CA GLN A 247 -11.49 -4.29 -16.93
C GLN A 247 -11.39 -3.78 -15.49
N GLY A 248 -10.54 -4.42 -14.69
CA GLY A 248 -10.30 -4.09 -13.29
C GLY A 248 -8.83 -4.31 -12.93
N ASP A 249 -7.93 -3.93 -13.83
CA ASP A 249 -6.48 -4.11 -13.66
C ASP A 249 -5.99 -3.30 -12.46
N HIS A 250 -5.11 -3.88 -11.66
CA HIS A 250 -4.64 -3.26 -10.42
C HIS A 250 -3.27 -3.78 -9.99
N GLY A 251 -2.58 -3.02 -9.14
CA GLY A 251 -1.47 -3.55 -8.35
C GLY A 251 -2.00 -4.47 -7.24
N PRO A 252 -1.34 -5.60 -6.96
CA PRO A 252 -1.70 -6.45 -5.82
C PRO A 252 -1.50 -5.71 -4.48
N SER A 253 -2.18 -6.15 -3.42
CA SER A 253 -2.07 -5.54 -2.08
C SER A 253 -0.66 -5.61 -1.47
N VAL A 254 0.13 -6.59 -1.91
CA VAL A 254 1.53 -6.77 -1.56
C VAL A 254 2.32 -6.85 -2.87
N PRO A 255 3.45 -6.14 -3.02
CA PRO A 255 4.26 -6.20 -4.24
C PRO A 255 4.71 -7.64 -4.57
N THR A 256 4.60 -8.07 -5.83
CA THR A 256 4.88 -9.47 -6.21
C THR A 256 6.33 -9.89 -6.02
N SER A 257 7.26 -8.94 -6.02
CA SER A 257 8.68 -9.21 -5.76
C SER A 257 8.97 -9.66 -4.33
N VAL A 258 8.03 -9.49 -3.39
CA VAL A 258 8.12 -10.00 -2.01
C VAL A 258 7.06 -11.03 -1.68
N TRP A 259 6.37 -11.56 -2.70
CA TRP A 259 5.35 -12.57 -2.50
C TRP A 259 5.92 -13.84 -1.89
N SER A 260 5.32 -14.29 -0.80
CA SER A 260 5.59 -15.57 -0.18
C SER A 260 4.33 -16.11 0.52
N GLY A 261 4.15 -17.42 0.47
CA GLY A 261 3.02 -18.10 1.11
C GLY A 261 1.65 -17.69 0.57
N LYS A 262 0.62 -17.85 1.40
CA LYS A 262 -0.76 -17.55 0.98
C LYS A 262 -1.01 -16.04 0.95
N ILE A 263 -1.46 -15.54 -0.19
CA ILE A 263 -1.89 -14.14 -0.36
C ILE A 263 -3.36 -14.10 -0.78
N GLU A 264 -4.15 -13.29 -0.07
CA GLU A 264 -5.57 -13.10 -0.32
C GLU A 264 -5.95 -11.64 -0.14
N TYR A 265 -6.71 -11.09 -1.09
CA TYR A 265 -7.22 -9.73 -0.99
C TYR A 265 -8.53 -9.59 -1.78
N THR A 266 -9.36 -8.64 -1.38
CA THR A 266 -10.68 -8.41 -1.98
C THR A 266 -10.72 -7.06 -2.68
N LYS A 267 -11.35 -7.02 -3.85
CA LYS A 267 -11.71 -5.78 -4.55
C LYS A 267 -13.21 -5.71 -4.78
N VAL A 268 -13.73 -4.50 -4.73
CA VAL A 268 -15.09 -4.18 -5.16
C VAL A 268 -15.07 -4.02 -6.68
N VAL A 269 -15.99 -4.69 -7.37
CA VAL A 269 -16.25 -4.47 -8.79
C VAL A 269 -17.65 -3.91 -8.94
N VAL A 270 -17.81 -2.85 -9.74
CA VAL A 270 -19.12 -2.30 -10.09
C VAL A 270 -19.48 -2.75 -11.50
N ILE A 271 -20.66 -3.33 -11.64
CA ILE A 271 -21.27 -3.74 -12.89
C ILE A 271 -21.84 -2.50 -13.57
N PRO A 272 -21.44 -2.17 -14.81
CA PRO A 272 -22.00 -1.05 -15.55
C PRO A 272 -23.53 -1.13 -15.65
N GLU A 273 -24.23 0.01 -15.53
CA GLU A 273 -25.69 0.08 -15.61
C GLU A 273 -26.25 -0.42 -16.95
N ASP A 274 -25.47 -0.30 -18.03
CA ASP A 274 -25.85 -0.69 -19.39
C ASP A 274 -25.42 -2.11 -19.76
N LEU A 275 -24.79 -2.86 -18.85
CA LEU A 275 -24.37 -4.22 -19.11
C LEU A 275 -25.57 -5.18 -19.13
N PRO A 276 -25.80 -5.96 -20.21
CA PRO A 276 -26.99 -6.80 -20.32
C PRO A 276 -26.94 -8.01 -19.38
N ASP A 277 -28.10 -8.62 -19.16
CA ASP A 277 -28.19 -9.88 -18.42
C ASP A 277 -27.39 -10.99 -19.11
N GLY A 278 -26.61 -11.75 -18.33
CA GLY A 278 -25.73 -12.77 -18.87
C GLY A 278 -24.66 -13.25 -17.90
N GLU A 279 -23.83 -14.18 -18.35
CA GLU A 279 -22.67 -14.66 -17.61
C GLU A 279 -21.38 -14.06 -18.16
N TYR A 280 -20.55 -13.54 -17.26
CA TYR A 280 -19.30 -12.88 -17.59
C TYR A 280 -18.14 -13.60 -16.91
N ARG A 281 -17.20 -14.10 -17.71
CA ARG A 281 -16.02 -14.80 -17.20
C ARG A 281 -15.05 -13.80 -16.63
N ILE A 282 -14.50 -14.10 -15.46
CA ILE A 282 -13.41 -13.32 -14.86
C ILE A 282 -12.11 -13.96 -15.32
N VAL A 283 -11.38 -13.24 -16.17
CA VAL A 283 -10.11 -13.68 -16.76
C VAL A 283 -8.98 -12.82 -16.19
N MET A 284 -7.99 -13.47 -15.60
CA MET A 284 -6.92 -12.81 -14.84
C MET A 284 -5.55 -13.37 -15.20
N GLY A 285 -4.51 -12.61 -14.87
CA GLY A 285 -3.13 -13.09 -14.81
C GLY A 285 -2.20 -11.98 -14.31
N LEU A 286 -0.90 -12.24 -14.36
CA LEU A 286 0.13 -11.26 -14.04
C LEU A 286 0.73 -10.69 -15.32
N TRP A 287 1.01 -9.38 -15.34
CA TRP A 287 1.69 -8.73 -16.45
C TRP A 287 2.66 -7.65 -15.98
N GLU A 288 3.74 -7.48 -16.74
CA GLU A 288 4.75 -6.46 -16.47
C GLU A 288 4.36 -5.17 -17.18
N ASN A 289 4.05 -4.11 -16.42
CA ASN A 289 3.60 -2.83 -16.97
C ASN A 289 4.56 -2.24 -18.01
N ALA A 290 5.87 -2.46 -17.86
CA ALA A 290 6.90 -1.90 -18.73
C ALA A 290 6.94 -2.57 -20.12
N THR A 291 6.67 -3.87 -20.20
CA THR A 291 6.84 -4.66 -21.43
C THR A 291 5.52 -5.19 -21.99
N GLY A 292 4.46 -5.20 -21.20
CA GLY A 292 3.19 -5.84 -21.52
C GLY A 292 3.24 -7.37 -21.45
N THR A 293 4.38 -7.95 -21.06
CA THR A 293 4.58 -9.41 -21.06
C THR A 293 3.80 -10.05 -19.92
N ARG A 294 3.11 -11.16 -20.21
CA ARG A 294 2.35 -11.91 -19.20
C ARG A 294 3.16 -13.04 -18.60
N HIS A 295 3.08 -13.14 -17.28
CA HIS A 295 3.79 -14.16 -16.51
C HIS A 295 3.01 -15.47 -16.44
N ALA A 296 3.72 -16.60 -16.53
CA ALA A 296 3.10 -17.91 -16.40
C ALA A 296 2.74 -18.21 -14.94
N LEU A 297 1.65 -18.93 -14.72
CA LEU A 297 1.12 -19.31 -13.40
C LEU A 297 0.80 -20.79 -13.35
N LYS A 298 0.93 -21.38 -12.16
CA LYS A 298 0.32 -22.69 -11.82
C LYS A 298 -1.17 -22.48 -11.57
N THR A 299 -1.97 -23.54 -11.72
CA THR A 299 -3.42 -23.47 -11.50
C THR A 299 -3.88 -24.52 -10.51
N THR A 300 -4.97 -24.21 -9.79
CA THR A 300 -5.72 -25.21 -9.00
C THR A 300 -7.01 -25.62 -9.68
N ALA A 301 -7.70 -26.60 -9.10
CA ALA A 301 -9.09 -26.90 -9.45
C ALA A 301 -9.95 -25.62 -9.45
N GLY A 302 -10.85 -25.51 -10.43
CA GLY A 302 -11.73 -24.35 -10.62
C GLY A 302 -11.11 -23.21 -11.43
N VAL A 303 -9.82 -23.27 -11.78
CA VAL A 303 -9.17 -22.33 -12.68
C VAL A 303 -8.98 -22.97 -14.06
N THR A 304 -9.35 -22.28 -15.12
CA THR A 304 -9.17 -22.75 -16.51
C THR A 304 -8.09 -21.91 -17.21
N PRO A 305 -6.93 -22.50 -17.58
CA PRO A 305 -5.93 -21.82 -18.40
C PRO A 305 -6.49 -21.47 -19.78
N LEU A 306 -6.12 -20.31 -20.29
CA LEU A 306 -6.45 -19.78 -21.61
C LEU A 306 -5.15 -19.41 -22.35
N GLU A 307 -5.25 -19.06 -23.63
CA GLU A 307 -4.10 -18.63 -24.42
C GLU A 307 -3.42 -17.37 -23.85
N GLY A 308 -2.09 -17.31 -24.01
CA GLY A 308 -1.28 -16.15 -23.63
C GLY A 308 -1.28 -15.89 -22.13
N ASN A 309 -1.06 -16.91 -21.30
CA ASN A 309 -0.95 -16.82 -19.84
C ASN A 309 -2.13 -16.06 -19.18
N ALA A 310 -3.33 -16.35 -19.65
CA ALA A 310 -4.57 -15.88 -19.05
C ALA A 310 -5.33 -17.03 -18.40
N TYR A 311 -6.08 -16.73 -17.35
CA TYR A 311 -6.70 -17.75 -16.51
C TYR A 311 -8.13 -17.33 -16.16
N GLN A 312 -9.12 -18.13 -16.53
CA GLN A 312 -10.48 -17.94 -16.04
C GLN A 312 -10.55 -18.45 -14.60
N ILE A 313 -10.86 -17.55 -13.67
CA ILE A 313 -10.89 -17.82 -12.22
C ILE A 313 -12.31 -17.85 -11.63
N GLY A 314 -13.33 -17.54 -12.43
CA GLY A 314 -14.71 -17.49 -11.98
C GLY A 314 -15.65 -16.92 -13.03
N VAL A 315 -16.93 -16.85 -12.66
CA VAL A 315 -17.99 -16.26 -13.48
C VAL A 315 -18.85 -15.38 -12.56
N ILE A 316 -19.12 -14.15 -13.00
CA ILE A 316 -20.14 -13.30 -12.41
C ILE A 316 -21.37 -13.31 -13.29
N LYS A 317 -22.53 -13.59 -12.70
CA LYS A 317 -23.81 -13.53 -13.40
C LYS A 317 -24.41 -12.13 -13.22
N VAL A 318 -24.75 -11.48 -14.32
CA VAL A 318 -25.52 -10.24 -14.33
C VAL A 318 -26.97 -10.59 -14.59
N ASP A 319 -27.85 -10.16 -13.69
CA ASP A 319 -29.28 -10.46 -13.73
C ASP A 319 -30.05 -9.27 -13.16
N SER A 320 -30.74 -8.54 -14.04
CA SER A 320 -31.59 -7.40 -13.73
C SER A 320 -32.71 -7.72 -12.73
N LYS A 321 -32.98 -8.99 -12.43
CA LYS A 321 -33.99 -9.44 -11.46
C LYS A 321 -33.38 -9.96 -10.15
N ALA A 322 -32.06 -10.02 -10.00
CA ALA A 322 -31.40 -10.46 -8.77
C ALA A 322 -31.88 -9.63 -7.56
N PRO A 323 -32.02 -10.18 -6.34
CA PRO A 323 -32.42 -9.37 -5.19
C PRO A 323 -31.41 -8.24 -4.93
N LEU A 324 -31.89 -7.09 -4.45
CA LEU A 324 -31.01 -6.02 -3.97
C LEU A 324 -30.30 -6.47 -2.69
N PRO A 325 -29.08 -5.98 -2.42
CA PRO A 325 -28.44 -6.12 -1.12
C PRO A 325 -29.37 -5.68 0.01
N VAL A 326 -29.45 -6.50 1.06
CA VAL A 326 -30.20 -6.16 2.27
C VAL A 326 -29.20 -5.68 3.30
N LEU A 327 -29.30 -4.40 3.67
CA LEU A 327 -28.50 -3.83 4.73
C LEU A 327 -28.97 -4.34 6.10
N PRO A 328 -28.05 -4.50 7.08
CA PRO A 328 -28.44 -4.80 8.45
C PRO A 328 -29.25 -3.66 9.05
N LYS A 329 -29.85 -3.91 10.22
CA LYS A 329 -30.61 -2.87 10.93
C LYS A 329 -29.69 -1.75 11.41
N PRO A 330 -30.19 -0.49 11.49
CA PRO A 330 -29.44 0.61 12.08
C PRO A 330 -28.94 0.28 13.50
N THR A 331 -27.70 0.64 13.77
CA THR A 331 -26.99 0.38 15.05
C THR A 331 -26.52 1.65 15.74
N LEU A 332 -26.57 2.81 15.07
CA LEU A 332 -26.17 4.09 15.63
C LEU A 332 -26.92 4.41 16.94
N LYS A 333 -26.19 4.83 17.97
CA LYS A 333 -26.75 5.27 19.25
C LYS A 333 -26.19 6.63 19.63
N LEU A 334 -27.09 7.59 19.87
CA LEU A 334 -26.74 8.95 20.27
C LEU A 334 -27.25 9.32 21.67
N ASP A 335 -27.69 8.35 22.48
CA ASP A 335 -28.26 8.57 23.82
C ASP A 335 -27.30 9.32 24.76
N ASP A 336 -26.00 9.07 24.61
CA ASP A 336 -24.93 9.71 25.40
C ASP A 336 -24.33 10.95 24.71
N TYR A 337 -24.98 11.45 23.65
CA TYR A 337 -24.51 12.58 22.86
C TYR A 337 -25.50 13.75 22.92
N LYS A 338 -25.00 14.95 22.65
CA LYS A 338 -25.77 16.18 22.51
C LYS A 338 -25.35 16.90 21.24
N LEU A 339 -26.29 17.58 20.58
CA LEU A 339 -25.98 18.42 19.43
C LEU A 339 -25.01 19.52 19.85
N ALA A 340 -23.84 19.57 19.23
CA ALA A 340 -22.79 20.54 19.53
C ALA A 340 -22.76 21.67 18.50
N TRP A 341 -23.09 21.35 17.25
CA TRP A 341 -23.17 22.32 16.15
C TRP A 341 -24.08 21.77 15.04
N SER A 342 -24.72 22.68 14.31
CA SER A 342 -25.56 22.33 13.16
C SER A 342 -25.70 23.50 12.19
N ASP A 343 -25.91 23.17 10.92
CA ASP A 343 -26.56 24.05 9.94
C ASP A 343 -27.77 23.31 9.36
N GLU A 344 -28.95 23.89 9.56
CA GLU A 344 -30.24 23.41 9.03
C GLU A 344 -30.63 24.17 7.75
N PHE A 345 -29.69 24.95 7.19
CA PHE A 345 -29.82 25.74 5.97
C PHE A 345 -31.10 26.59 5.90
N ASN A 346 -31.46 27.25 7.01
CA ASN A 346 -32.55 28.23 7.03
C ASN A 346 -32.14 29.59 6.41
N ASP A 347 -30.84 29.81 6.23
CA ASP A 347 -30.20 30.94 5.55
C ASP A 347 -28.90 30.46 4.86
N LEU A 348 -28.42 31.23 3.88
CA LEU A 348 -27.14 30.96 3.22
C LEU A 348 -26.02 31.83 3.84
N SER A 349 -25.10 31.21 4.58
CA SER A 349 -23.93 31.86 5.17
C SER A 349 -22.63 31.27 4.60
N VAL A 350 -22.20 31.80 3.45
CA VAL A 350 -21.00 31.35 2.75
C VAL A 350 -20.21 32.54 2.20
N SER A 351 -18.88 32.46 2.27
CA SER A 351 -17.95 33.40 1.64
C SER A 351 -16.91 32.64 0.84
N ALA A 352 -16.21 33.31 -0.09
CA ALA A 352 -15.18 32.65 -0.89
C ALA A 352 -14.03 32.11 -0.02
N HIS A 353 -13.45 32.95 0.85
CA HIS A 353 -12.22 32.61 1.57
C HIS A 353 -12.26 32.93 3.08
N GLY A 354 -13.43 33.28 3.62
CA GLY A 354 -13.58 33.66 5.03
C GLY A 354 -12.90 34.98 5.39
N PRO A 355 -12.82 35.30 6.70
CA PRO A 355 -13.59 34.70 7.80
C PRO A 355 -15.01 35.30 7.91
N GLY A 356 -15.80 34.83 8.87
CA GLY A 356 -17.06 35.49 9.28
C GLY A 356 -18.36 34.88 8.71
N THR A 357 -18.26 33.77 7.98
CA THR A 357 -19.40 32.96 7.53
C THR A 357 -19.33 31.56 8.11
N ARG A 358 -20.45 30.83 8.13
CA ARG A 358 -20.45 29.43 8.60
C ARG A 358 -19.65 28.52 7.67
N TRP A 359 -19.69 28.81 6.37
CA TRP A 359 -19.01 28.03 5.35
C TRP A 359 -18.07 28.87 4.48
N ILE A 360 -17.02 28.23 3.97
CA ILE A 360 -16.03 28.77 3.04
C ILE A 360 -16.05 27.98 1.74
N ALA A 361 -16.06 28.67 0.59
CA ALA A 361 -16.33 28.04 -0.70
C ALA A 361 -15.14 27.27 -1.32
N HIS A 362 -13.98 27.27 -0.64
CA HIS A 362 -12.71 26.75 -1.12
C HIS A 362 -11.98 25.99 -0.01
N THR A 363 -11.05 25.12 -0.41
CA THR A 363 -10.27 24.33 0.55
C THR A 363 -9.38 25.23 1.42
N PRO A 364 -9.24 24.94 2.74
CA PRO A 364 -8.41 25.74 3.63
C PRO A 364 -6.91 25.79 3.27
N TYR A 365 -6.43 24.82 2.51
CA TYR A 365 -5.02 24.70 2.09
C TYR A 365 -4.77 25.28 0.69
N ASN A 366 -5.74 26.00 0.11
CA ASN A 366 -5.62 26.77 -1.14
C ASN A 366 -5.26 25.92 -2.36
N GLY A 367 -6.15 24.99 -2.72
CA GLY A 367 -6.12 24.23 -3.97
C GLY A 367 -7.44 23.49 -4.24
N ASP A 368 -7.96 23.60 -5.46
CA ASP A 368 -9.10 22.81 -5.92
C ASP A 368 -8.66 21.41 -6.32
N PHE A 369 -9.60 20.46 -6.29
CA PHE A 369 -9.40 19.07 -6.69
C PHE A 369 -10.45 18.64 -7.71
N GLY A 370 -10.26 17.48 -8.30
CA GLY A 370 -11.10 16.99 -9.40
C GLY A 370 -10.83 17.70 -10.73
N ASP A 371 -11.70 17.44 -11.70
CA ASP A 371 -11.54 17.90 -13.08
C ASP A 371 -12.29 19.24 -13.35
N ALA A 372 -12.93 19.79 -12.31
CA ALA A 372 -13.64 21.07 -12.34
C ALA A 372 -13.27 21.92 -11.12
N GLY A 373 -13.04 23.22 -11.32
CA GLY A 373 -12.77 24.13 -10.21
C GLY A 373 -14.02 24.47 -9.40
N PHE A 374 -13.84 24.89 -8.15
CA PHE A 374 -14.93 25.37 -7.30
C PHE A 374 -15.18 26.86 -7.55
N ALA A 375 -16.45 27.26 -7.50
CA ALA A 375 -16.84 28.64 -7.77
C ALA A 375 -17.05 29.46 -6.50
N ASP A 376 -16.61 30.73 -6.54
CA ASP A 376 -16.99 31.73 -5.54
C ASP A 376 -18.52 31.87 -5.45
N PRO A 377 -19.07 32.09 -4.24
CA PRO A 377 -20.50 32.26 -4.05
C PRO A 377 -21.00 33.54 -4.71
N LYS A 378 -22.03 33.40 -5.53
CA LYS A 378 -22.77 34.48 -6.21
C LYS A 378 -24.27 34.23 -6.08
N PRO A 379 -25.13 35.25 -6.27
CA PRO A 379 -26.57 35.04 -6.27
C PRO A 379 -26.97 33.94 -7.28
N GLY A 380 -27.53 32.84 -6.79
CA GLY A 380 -28.01 31.72 -7.60
C GLY A 380 -26.99 30.62 -7.93
N PHE A 381 -25.69 30.81 -7.66
CA PHE A 381 -24.64 29.84 -8.02
C PHE A 381 -23.36 29.98 -7.16
N PRO A 382 -22.68 28.90 -6.76
CA PRO A 382 -23.13 27.51 -6.89
C PRO A 382 -24.12 27.10 -5.80
N PHE A 383 -24.41 27.99 -4.84
CA PHE A 383 -25.25 27.71 -3.67
C PHE A 383 -26.56 28.48 -3.71
N THR A 384 -27.66 27.77 -3.44
CA THR A 384 -28.96 28.38 -3.15
C THR A 384 -29.64 27.64 -2.02
N VAL A 385 -30.43 28.35 -1.21
CA VAL A 385 -31.25 27.75 -0.16
C VAL A 385 -32.72 27.96 -0.50
N ASP A 386 -33.52 26.89 -0.47
CA ASP A 386 -34.98 26.95 -0.57
C ASP A 386 -35.59 26.05 0.52
N LYS A 387 -36.44 26.64 1.38
CA LYS A 387 -37.20 25.93 2.44
C LYS A 387 -36.35 24.98 3.31
N GLY A 388 -35.18 25.43 3.76
CA GLY A 388 -34.30 24.64 4.62
C GLY A 388 -33.39 23.66 3.87
N ILE A 389 -33.44 23.62 2.53
CA ILE A 389 -32.59 22.74 1.72
C ILE A 389 -31.55 23.58 0.99
N LEU A 390 -30.27 23.29 1.26
CA LEU A 390 -29.17 23.76 0.43
C LEU A 390 -29.14 22.97 -0.89
N ARG A 391 -29.03 23.68 -2.00
CA ARG A 391 -28.68 23.11 -3.31
C ARG A 391 -27.28 23.56 -3.68
N ILE A 392 -26.41 22.60 -3.96
CA ILE A 392 -25.10 22.80 -4.59
C ILE A 392 -25.24 22.45 -6.07
N GLU A 393 -24.89 23.38 -6.95
CA GLU A 393 -24.97 23.23 -8.40
C GLU A 393 -23.58 22.98 -9.01
N ALA A 394 -23.49 21.97 -9.87
CA ALA A 394 -22.41 21.81 -10.83
C ALA A 394 -22.93 22.14 -12.23
N SER A 395 -22.32 23.09 -12.93
CA SER A 395 -22.75 23.49 -14.28
C SER A 395 -21.60 24.03 -15.14
N LYS A 396 -21.80 23.98 -16.48
CA LYS A 396 -20.88 24.60 -17.45
C LYS A 396 -21.16 26.10 -17.55
N GLY A 397 -20.11 26.89 -17.34
CA GLY A 397 -20.15 28.32 -17.61
C GLY A 397 -20.17 28.64 -19.12
N PRO A 398 -20.38 29.91 -19.49
CA PRO A 398 -20.31 30.37 -20.88
C PRO A 398 -18.95 30.13 -21.56
N ASP A 399 -17.89 29.95 -20.77
CA ASP A 399 -16.54 29.57 -21.20
C ASP A 399 -16.39 28.07 -21.49
N GLY A 400 -17.47 27.30 -21.39
CA GLY A 400 -17.50 25.86 -21.60
C GLY A 400 -16.87 25.04 -20.47
N ARG A 401 -16.43 25.69 -19.39
CA ARG A 401 -15.78 25.02 -18.26
C ARG A 401 -16.79 24.66 -17.18
N TRP A 402 -16.67 23.45 -16.67
CA TRP A 402 -17.41 23.00 -15.49
C TRP A 402 -16.92 23.72 -14.24
N ARG A 403 -17.87 24.02 -13.36
CA ARG A 403 -17.61 24.48 -11.99
C ARG A 403 -18.59 23.83 -11.04
N GLY A 404 -18.10 23.44 -9.87
CA GLY A 404 -18.90 22.90 -8.75
C GLY A 404 -18.94 23.86 -7.56
N GLY A 405 -19.41 23.36 -6.42
CA GLY A 405 -19.37 24.08 -5.14
C GLY A 405 -18.81 23.20 -4.03
N LEU A 406 -18.04 23.82 -3.14
CA LEU A 406 -17.47 23.22 -1.93
C LEU A 406 -17.81 24.08 -0.72
N LEU A 407 -18.02 23.48 0.44
CA LEU A 407 -18.23 24.16 1.72
C LEU A 407 -17.29 23.56 2.76
N SER A 408 -16.37 24.37 3.27
CA SER A 408 -15.52 24.07 4.43
C SER A 408 -16.02 24.80 5.67
N SER A 409 -16.06 24.12 6.82
CA SER A 409 -16.46 24.74 8.09
C SER A 409 -15.37 25.59 8.74
N VAL A 410 -14.17 25.64 8.15
CA VAL A 410 -13.05 26.50 8.57
C VAL A 410 -12.45 27.26 7.38
N ASP A 411 -11.86 28.41 7.65
CA ASP A 411 -11.07 29.18 6.68
C ASP A 411 -9.62 28.69 6.56
N ALA A 412 -8.83 29.34 5.69
CA ALA A 412 -7.42 29.02 5.49
C ALA A 412 -6.54 29.24 6.74
N LYS A 413 -7.05 29.92 7.77
CA LYS A 413 -6.40 30.08 9.07
C LYS A 413 -6.84 29.01 10.07
N GLY A 414 -7.74 28.10 9.70
CA GLY A 414 -8.34 27.12 10.61
C GLY A 414 -9.40 27.74 11.52
N GLN A 415 -9.91 28.93 11.20
CA GLN A 415 -10.94 29.62 11.98
C GLN A 415 -12.32 29.20 11.49
N GLY A 416 -13.19 28.78 12.42
CA GLY A 416 -14.53 28.28 12.12
C GLY A 416 -14.91 27.14 13.06
N PHE A 417 -15.80 26.25 12.61
CA PHE A 417 -16.19 25.08 13.39
C PHE A 417 -15.22 23.91 13.14
N SER A 418 -14.70 23.36 14.23
CA SER A 418 -14.04 22.06 14.25
C SER A 418 -14.32 21.38 15.58
N GLN A 419 -14.29 20.04 15.60
CA GLN A 419 -14.58 19.26 16.79
C GLN A 419 -13.64 18.06 16.88
N LYS A 420 -13.11 17.79 18.07
CA LYS A 420 -12.38 16.55 18.34
C LYS A 420 -13.35 15.51 18.88
N PHE A 421 -13.40 14.36 18.21
CA PHE A 421 -14.31 13.25 18.49
C PHE A 421 -15.80 13.61 18.39
N GLY A 422 -16.67 12.60 18.42
CA GLY A 422 -18.12 12.77 18.30
C GLY A 422 -18.68 12.14 17.05
N TYR A 423 -19.94 12.46 16.76
CA TYR A 423 -20.64 12.00 15.56
C TYR A 423 -20.87 13.17 14.62
N PHE A 424 -20.44 13.05 13.37
CA PHE A 424 -20.65 14.02 12.31
C PHE A 424 -21.61 13.42 11.29
N GLU A 425 -22.63 14.16 10.88
CA GLU A 425 -23.66 13.67 9.96
C GLU A 425 -24.09 14.74 8.96
N MET A 426 -24.29 14.31 7.72
CA MET A 426 -24.98 15.07 6.69
C MET A 426 -26.21 14.30 6.22
N ARG A 427 -27.34 14.98 6.06
CA ARG A 427 -28.49 14.42 5.34
C ARG A 427 -28.57 15.04 3.95
N ALA A 428 -28.40 14.22 2.91
CA ALA A 428 -28.33 14.72 1.53
C ALA A 428 -28.93 13.76 0.50
N LYS A 429 -29.27 14.32 -0.65
CA LYS A 429 -29.61 13.60 -1.88
C LYS A 429 -28.60 13.94 -2.97
N PHE A 430 -27.98 12.91 -3.53
CA PHE A 430 -26.94 13.03 -4.55
C PHE A 430 -27.49 13.01 -5.98
N PRO A 431 -26.81 13.64 -6.95
CA PRO A 431 -27.20 13.58 -8.36
C PRO A 431 -26.94 12.20 -8.96
N ARG A 432 -27.88 11.72 -9.77
CA ARG A 432 -27.67 10.58 -10.69
C ARG A 432 -27.16 11.08 -12.04
N SER A 433 -25.92 11.56 -12.07
CA SER A 433 -25.26 11.99 -13.32
C SER A 433 -23.83 11.51 -13.38
N LEU A 434 -23.44 10.92 -14.51
CA LEU A 434 -22.04 10.60 -14.81
C LEU A 434 -21.15 11.83 -14.62
N GLY A 435 -19.91 11.58 -14.18
CA GLY A 435 -18.91 12.63 -13.93
C GLY A 435 -19.12 13.47 -12.67
N MET A 436 -20.24 13.29 -11.93
CA MET A 436 -20.44 13.93 -10.62
C MET A 436 -19.72 13.15 -9.53
N TRP A 437 -19.19 13.90 -8.57
CA TRP A 437 -18.50 13.39 -7.38
C TRP A 437 -18.94 14.19 -6.15
N PRO A 438 -20.15 13.95 -5.60
CA PRO A 438 -20.54 14.51 -4.32
C PRO A 438 -19.80 13.82 -3.16
N ALA A 439 -19.41 14.60 -2.15
CA ALA A 439 -18.72 14.10 -0.98
C ALA A 439 -19.12 14.79 0.33
N PHE A 440 -18.98 14.04 1.43
CA PHE A 440 -18.98 14.55 2.79
C PHE A 440 -17.82 13.91 3.54
N TRP A 441 -16.96 14.77 4.09
CA TRP A 441 -15.66 14.35 4.57
C TRP A 441 -15.18 15.27 5.68
N LEU A 442 -14.20 14.78 6.44
CA LEU A 442 -13.61 15.45 7.58
C LEU A 442 -12.10 15.51 7.42
N MET A 443 -11.46 16.57 7.90
CA MET A 443 -10.00 16.67 7.84
C MET A 443 -9.43 17.29 9.11
N GLY A 444 -8.21 16.91 9.48
CA GLY A 444 -7.52 17.46 10.65
C GLY A 444 -7.13 18.93 10.47
N VAL A 445 -7.49 19.77 11.45
CA VAL A 445 -7.18 21.22 11.42
C VAL A 445 -5.68 21.50 11.45
N GLU A 446 -4.90 20.67 12.16
CA GLU A 446 -3.46 20.91 12.36
C GLU A 446 -2.66 20.87 11.05
N GLY A 447 -3.05 20.01 10.11
CA GLY A 447 -2.39 19.87 8.80
C GLY A 447 -2.65 21.01 7.81
N ILE A 448 -3.53 21.97 8.15
CA ILE A 448 -3.70 23.19 7.35
C ILE A 448 -2.37 23.98 7.33
N HIS A 449 -1.76 24.18 8.52
CA HIS A 449 -0.58 25.04 8.68
C HIS A 449 0.74 24.29 8.83
N ASN A 450 0.71 23.01 9.16
CA ASN A 450 1.91 22.24 9.43
C ASN A 450 2.04 21.03 8.49
N LYS A 451 2.63 21.24 7.32
CA LYS A 451 2.92 20.15 6.36
C LYS A 451 4.06 19.21 6.80
N LYS A 452 4.64 19.42 7.99
CA LYS A 452 5.69 18.55 8.57
C LYS A 452 5.12 17.45 9.45
N ILE A 453 3.82 17.46 9.74
CA ILE A 453 3.13 16.38 10.44
C ILE A 453 2.28 15.59 9.44
N ALA A 454 1.94 14.36 9.80
CA ALA A 454 0.91 13.63 9.09
C ALA A 454 -0.47 14.20 9.45
N ASN A 455 -1.36 14.32 8.46
CA ASN A 455 -2.72 14.81 8.63
C ASN A 455 -3.73 13.78 8.13
N ILE A 456 -4.82 13.60 8.88
CA ILE A 456 -5.91 12.72 8.47
C ILE A 456 -6.90 13.45 7.56
N GLU A 457 -7.43 12.69 6.61
CA GLU A 457 -8.68 12.94 5.89
C GLU A 457 -9.58 11.70 6.05
N ILE A 458 -10.85 11.93 6.36
CA ILE A 458 -11.85 10.90 6.61
C ILE A 458 -12.99 11.16 5.63
N ASP A 459 -13.00 10.41 4.55
CA ASP A 459 -14.08 10.46 3.58
C ASP A 459 -15.23 9.62 4.10
N VAL A 460 -16.22 10.30 4.69
CA VAL A 460 -17.41 9.66 5.26
C VAL A 460 -18.25 9.06 4.14
N VAL A 461 -18.35 9.79 3.04
CA VAL A 461 -18.90 9.31 1.79
C VAL A 461 -18.27 10.07 0.63
N GLU A 462 -17.80 9.32 -0.36
CA GLU A 462 -17.72 9.75 -1.75
C GLU A 462 -18.67 8.89 -2.58
N GLN A 463 -19.33 9.51 -3.54
CA GLN A 463 -20.12 8.81 -4.54
C GLN A 463 -19.68 9.26 -5.92
N TYR A 464 -19.62 8.31 -6.85
CA TYR A 464 -19.29 8.60 -8.24
C TYR A 464 -20.50 8.31 -9.09
N GLY A 465 -20.88 9.22 -9.98
CA GLY A 465 -22.07 9.08 -10.84
C GLY A 465 -22.14 7.81 -11.67
N SER A 466 -21.01 7.16 -11.95
CA SER A 466 -20.92 5.84 -12.60
C SER A 466 -21.30 4.66 -11.69
N MET A 467 -21.42 4.91 -10.39
CA MET A 467 -21.67 3.95 -9.31
C MET A 467 -22.75 4.48 -8.36
N PRO A 468 -24.00 4.67 -8.82
CA PRO A 468 -25.04 5.39 -8.08
C PRO A 468 -25.62 4.67 -6.85
N ASN A 469 -25.23 3.42 -6.61
CA ASN A 469 -25.63 2.65 -5.42
C ASN A 469 -24.42 2.24 -4.57
N THR A 470 -23.31 2.97 -4.68
CA THR A 470 -22.08 2.62 -3.98
C THR A 470 -21.56 3.81 -3.20
N LEU A 471 -21.43 3.62 -1.89
CA LEU A 471 -20.76 4.52 -0.96
C LEU A 471 -19.29 4.11 -0.88
N MET A 472 -18.38 5.00 -1.26
CA MET A 472 -16.96 4.85 -0.98
C MET A 472 -16.65 5.56 0.35
N ALA A 473 -15.93 4.89 1.24
CA ALA A 473 -15.39 5.52 2.44
C ALA A 473 -13.91 5.20 2.55
N THR A 474 -13.12 6.22 2.86
CA THR A 474 -11.66 6.15 2.85
C THR A 474 -11.07 6.92 4.02
N LEU A 475 -10.02 6.38 4.62
CA LEU A 475 -9.14 7.09 5.55
C LEU A 475 -7.84 7.41 4.82
N HIS A 476 -7.57 8.69 4.65
CA HIS A 476 -6.37 9.19 4.00
C HIS A 476 -5.35 9.73 4.99
N THR A 477 -4.17 9.17 4.83
CA THR A 477 -2.88 9.47 5.40
C THR A 477 -1.98 10.47 4.69
N TRP A 478 -2.08 11.78 4.96
CA TRP A 478 -1.22 12.77 4.29
C TRP A 478 0.03 13.07 5.11
N GLY A 479 1.14 12.39 4.81
CA GLY A 479 2.43 12.54 5.47
C GLY A 479 3.36 13.61 4.85
N PRO A 480 4.47 13.93 5.52
CA PRO A 480 5.43 14.92 5.04
C PRO A 480 6.09 14.53 3.71
N GLY A 481 6.31 15.52 2.84
CA GLY A 481 6.93 15.32 1.52
C GLY A 481 6.03 14.57 0.55
N ASP A 482 4.73 14.86 0.58
CA ASP A 482 3.68 14.29 -0.29
C ASP A 482 3.54 12.76 -0.18
N LYS A 483 4.00 12.18 0.93
CA LYS A 483 3.76 10.77 1.23
C LYS A 483 2.28 10.58 1.52
N HIS A 484 1.66 9.66 0.80
CA HIS A 484 0.23 9.38 0.93
C HIS A 484 0.00 7.89 1.14
N TRP A 485 -0.88 7.57 2.09
CA TRP A 485 -1.46 6.25 2.20
C TRP A 485 -2.98 6.36 2.37
N GLY A 486 -3.71 5.34 1.93
CA GLY A 486 -5.16 5.30 2.07
C GLY A 486 -5.62 3.89 2.38
N GLU A 487 -6.58 3.78 3.28
CA GLU A 487 -7.35 2.55 3.51
C GLU A 487 -8.82 2.88 3.30
N GLY A 488 -9.49 2.18 2.39
CA GLY A 488 -10.89 2.44 2.09
C GLY A 488 -11.57 1.22 1.51
N ASP A 489 -12.89 1.27 1.46
CA ASP A 489 -13.72 0.21 0.89
C ASP A 489 -14.99 0.78 0.24
N GLY A 490 -15.62 -0.04 -0.59
CA GLY A 490 -16.87 0.26 -1.26
C GLY A 490 -18.05 -0.55 -0.70
N PHE A 491 -19.13 0.14 -0.39
CA PHE A 491 -20.34 -0.42 0.20
C PHE A 491 -21.54 -0.23 -0.72
N PHE A 492 -22.20 -1.34 -1.07
CA PHE A 492 -23.39 -1.31 -1.90
C PHE A 492 -24.62 -0.98 -1.06
N VAL A 493 -25.20 0.20 -1.25
CA VAL A 493 -26.34 0.70 -0.49
C VAL A 493 -27.52 0.99 -1.43
N PRO A 494 -28.69 0.33 -1.23
CA PRO A 494 -29.84 0.51 -2.11
C PRO A 494 -30.44 1.90 -2.15
N GLY A 495 -30.62 2.43 -3.36
CA GLY A 495 -31.37 3.66 -3.58
C GLY A 495 -30.60 4.92 -3.21
N MET A 496 -29.27 4.84 -3.05
CA MET A 496 -28.41 5.93 -2.55
C MET A 496 -28.64 7.29 -3.21
N ALA A 497 -28.86 7.32 -4.53
CA ALA A 497 -29.09 8.54 -5.30
C ALA A 497 -30.59 8.85 -5.54
N ASP A 498 -31.51 8.01 -5.04
CA ASP A 498 -32.94 8.11 -5.34
C ASP A 498 -33.67 9.06 -4.36
N ASP A 499 -33.25 9.11 -3.09
CA ASP A 499 -33.82 9.96 -2.05
C ASP A 499 -32.75 10.59 -1.14
N PHE A 500 -33.18 11.31 -0.11
CA PHE A 500 -32.32 11.78 0.96
C PHE A 500 -31.95 10.66 1.92
N HIS A 501 -30.65 10.55 2.22
CA HIS A 501 -30.08 9.60 3.17
C HIS A 501 -29.19 10.33 4.17
N THR A 502 -28.95 9.70 5.33
CA THR A 502 -27.94 10.20 6.28
C THR A 502 -26.60 9.50 6.08
N TYR A 503 -25.55 10.31 6.02
CA TYR A 503 -24.16 9.89 5.89
C TYR A 503 -23.42 10.39 7.11
N GLY A 504 -22.78 9.51 7.88
CA GLY A 504 -22.16 9.94 9.12
C GLY A 504 -20.96 9.12 9.57
N ALA A 505 -20.13 9.75 10.41
CA ALA A 505 -18.97 9.13 11.02
C ALA A 505 -18.96 9.37 12.52
N MET A 506 -18.89 8.29 13.29
CA MET A 506 -18.55 8.35 14.72
C MET A 506 -17.03 8.24 14.84
N VAL A 507 -16.40 9.28 15.37
CA VAL A 507 -14.96 9.31 15.63
C VAL A 507 -14.78 9.34 17.15
N ASP A 508 -14.19 8.30 17.72
CA ASP A 508 -13.79 8.29 19.12
C ASP A 508 -12.32 7.91 19.30
N GLU A 509 -11.87 7.77 20.55
CA GLU A 509 -10.46 7.50 20.85
C GLU A 509 -9.98 6.13 20.35
N LYS A 510 -10.89 5.17 20.21
CA LYS A 510 -10.62 3.77 19.85
C LYS A 510 -10.92 3.49 18.39
N ASP A 511 -12.10 3.89 17.92
CA ASP A 511 -12.60 3.54 16.60
C ASP A 511 -13.15 4.75 15.83
N ILE A 512 -13.02 4.69 14.50
CA ILE A 512 -13.78 5.48 13.51
C ILE A 512 -14.81 4.53 12.90
N THR A 513 -16.08 4.90 12.93
CA THR A 513 -17.17 4.08 12.40
C THR A 513 -18.03 4.88 11.41
N ILE A 514 -18.17 4.37 10.19
CA ILE A 514 -18.96 4.99 9.10
C ILE A 514 -20.37 4.41 9.08
N TYR A 515 -21.36 5.29 8.91
CA TYR A 515 -22.77 4.99 8.91
C TYR A 515 -23.47 5.51 7.65
N TYR A 516 -24.45 4.72 7.19
CA TYR A 516 -25.44 5.10 6.19
C TYR A 516 -26.84 4.80 6.73
N ASP A 517 -27.71 5.80 6.84
CA ASP A 517 -29.04 5.68 7.48
C ASP A 517 -28.98 5.02 8.88
N GLY A 518 -27.92 5.34 9.63
CA GLY A 518 -27.65 4.77 10.95
C GLY A 518 -27.18 3.31 10.95
N VAL A 519 -27.01 2.68 9.78
CA VAL A 519 -26.41 1.36 9.61
C VAL A 519 -24.89 1.47 9.61
N GLU A 520 -24.22 0.77 10.52
CA GLU A 520 -22.75 0.66 10.52
C GLU A 520 -22.28 -0.11 9.27
N LEU A 521 -21.49 0.55 8.43
CA LEU A 521 -20.91 -0.04 7.22
C LEU A 521 -19.46 -0.46 7.42
N TRP A 522 -18.69 0.36 8.16
CA TRP A 522 -17.26 0.18 8.30
C TRP A 522 -16.75 0.68 9.63
N ARG A 523 -15.79 -0.03 10.21
CA ARG A 523 -15.13 0.34 11.47
C ARG A 523 -13.64 0.13 11.36
N GLN A 524 -12.88 1.15 11.71
CA GLN A 524 -11.43 1.12 11.77
C GLN A 524 -10.91 1.63 13.11
N LYS A 525 -9.67 1.28 13.44
CA LYS A 525 -9.01 1.85 14.61
C LYS A 525 -8.70 3.33 14.37
N THR A 526 -8.93 4.15 15.38
CA THR A 526 -8.59 5.58 15.31
C THR A 526 -7.07 5.73 15.28
N LEU A 527 -6.55 6.17 14.14
CA LEU A 527 -5.13 6.51 13.96
C LEU A 527 -4.74 7.71 14.84
N PRO A 528 -3.47 7.82 15.27
CA PRO A 528 -2.98 8.97 16.03
C PRO A 528 -3.34 10.33 15.40
N GLU A 529 -3.25 10.42 14.07
CA GLU A 529 -3.53 11.60 13.25
C GLU A 529 -5.00 12.01 13.29
N ALA A 530 -5.91 11.07 13.59
CA ALA A 530 -7.34 11.34 13.75
C ALA A 530 -7.73 11.81 15.16
N LYS A 531 -6.78 11.88 16.10
CA LYS A 531 -7.02 12.31 17.49
C LYS A 531 -6.84 13.83 17.67
N VAL A 532 -7.21 14.60 16.65
CA VAL A 532 -7.14 16.07 16.58
C VAL A 532 -8.54 16.65 16.33
N PRO A 533 -8.76 17.96 16.46
CA PRO A 533 -9.97 18.59 15.97
C PRO A 533 -10.12 18.39 14.45
N LEU A 534 -11.29 17.93 14.03
CA LEU A 534 -11.68 17.72 12.64
C LEU A 534 -12.63 18.83 12.20
N TYR A 535 -12.42 19.37 11.01
CA TYR A 535 -13.37 20.27 10.36
C TYR A 535 -14.15 19.55 9.26
N ILE A 536 -15.31 20.09 8.91
CA ILE A 536 -16.28 19.48 7.99
C ILE A 536 -16.07 20.03 6.59
N MET A 537 -16.21 19.14 5.60
CA MET A 537 -16.23 19.46 4.19
C MET A 537 -17.44 18.80 3.50
N VAL A 538 -18.11 19.57 2.63
CA VAL A 538 -19.23 19.13 1.81
C VAL A 538 -19.02 19.69 0.41
N ASP A 539 -19.10 18.86 -0.63
CA ASP A 539 -18.94 19.36 -1.99
C ASP A 539 -19.74 18.57 -3.03
N LEU A 540 -19.89 19.21 -4.18
CA LEU A 540 -20.23 18.56 -5.45
C LEU A 540 -19.08 18.81 -6.42
N ALA A 541 -18.01 18.02 -6.29
CA ALA A 541 -16.93 17.95 -7.23
C ALA A 541 -17.33 17.22 -8.52
N MET A 542 -16.40 17.20 -9.47
CA MET A 542 -16.54 16.48 -10.72
C MET A 542 -15.24 15.78 -11.08
N GLY A 543 -15.34 14.64 -11.76
CA GLY A 543 -14.18 13.86 -12.17
C GLY A 543 -13.73 12.89 -11.09
N GLY A 544 -12.46 13.00 -10.66
CA GLY A 544 -11.88 12.06 -9.69
C GLY A 544 -11.51 10.72 -10.33
N GLY A 545 -11.00 10.76 -11.57
CA GLY A 545 -10.67 9.56 -12.35
C GLY A 545 -11.80 9.07 -13.27
N TRP A 546 -12.96 9.76 -13.28
CA TRP A 546 -14.08 9.46 -14.16
C TRP A 546 -14.30 10.56 -15.21
N PRO A 547 -14.54 10.20 -16.49
CA PRO A 547 -14.82 11.20 -17.53
C PRO A 547 -16.05 12.05 -17.22
N ILE A 548 -15.93 13.36 -17.45
CA ILE A 548 -17.01 14.35 -17.26
C ILE A 548 -17.67 14.80 -18.57
N ASP A 549 -17.31 14.18 -19.70
CA ASP A 549 -17.82 14.50 -21.05
C ASP A 549 -19.32 14.16 -21.20
N LYS A 550 -19.78 13.12 -20.48
CA LYS A 550 -21.18 12.68 -20.46
C LYS A 550 -22.00 13.26 -19.30
N ALA A 551 -21.43 14.19 -18.53
CA ALA A 551 -22.12 14.80 -17.40
C ALA A 551 -23.29 15.71 -17.85
N ILE A 552 -24.39 15.67 -17.09
CA ILE A 552 -25.59 16.49 -17.34
C ILE A 552 -25.41 17.87 -16.70
N SER A 553 -25.50 18.93 -17.50
CA SER A 553 -25.42 20.33 -17.03
C SER A 553 -26.79 20.99 -17.05
N PRO A 554 -27.28 21.57 -15.94
CA PRO A 554 -26.72 21.51 -14.58
C PRO A 554 -27.02 20.16 -13.87
N SER A 555 -26.21 19.84 -12.86
CA SER A 555 -26.44 18.75 -11.90
C SER A 555 -26.48 19.31 -10.48
N TYR A 556 -27.24 18.64 -9.60
CA TYR A 556 -27.55 19.16 -8.27
C TYR A 556 -27.32 18.13 -7.17
N MET A 557 -26.67 18.57 -6.09
CA MET A 557 -26.69 17.92 -4.79
C MET A 557 -27.58 18.74 -3.86
N TYR A 558 -28.44 18.06 -3.09
CA TYR A 558 -29.31 18.69 -2.11
C TYR A 558 -28.92 18.26 -0.71
N VAL A 559 -28.79 19.20 0.21
CA VAL A 559 -28.42 18.96 1.60
C VAL A 559 -29.48 19.56 2.51
N ASP A 560 -30.06 18.72 3.36
CA ASP A 560 -31.10 19.09 4.32
C ASP A 560 -30.48 19.66 5.61
N TYR A 561 -29.46 18.99 6.14
CA TYR A 561 -28.70 19.50 7.26
C TYR A 561 -27.28 18.93 7.31
N VAL A 562 -26.43 19.63 8.06
CA VAL A 562 -25.16 19.09 8.57
C VAL A 562 -25.14 19.27 10.08
N ARG A 563 -24.81 18.22 10.83
CA ARG A 563 -24.82 18.22 12.30
C ARG A 563 -23.56 17.57 12.85
N ALA A 564 -23.11 18.08 13.99
CA ALA A 564 -22.06 17.48 14.80
C ALA A 564 -22.56 17.31 16.24
N TYR A 565 -22.36 16.12 16.78
CA TYR A 565 -22.76 15.74 18.14
C TYR A 565 -21.53 15.44 18.97
N ALA A 566 -21.48 15.96 20.19
CA ALA A 566 -20.42 15.67 21.15
C ALA A 566 -20.97 14.78 22.27
N LYS A 567 -20.10 13.98 22.88
CA LYS A 567 -20.47 13.21 24.08
C LYS A 567 -20.91 14.18 25.19
N LYS A 568 -21.94 13.81 25.96
CA LYS A 568 -22.58 14.66 26.96
C LYS A 568 -21.63 15.22 28.01
#